data_AF-A0A1L9QTQ4-F1
#
_entry.id   AF-A0A1L9QTQ4-F1
#
_cell.length_a   1.000
_cell.length_b   1.000
_cell.length_c   1.000
_cell.angle_alpha   90.00
_cell.angle_beta   90.00
_cell.angle_gamma   90.00
#
_symmetry.space_group_name_H-M   'P 1'
#
loop_
_entity.id
_entity.type
_entity.pdbx_description
1 polymer ?
#
loop_
_entity_poly.entity_id
_entity_poly.type
_entity_poly.pdbx_seq_one_letter_code
_entity_poly.pdbx_strand_id
1 'polypeptide(L)'
;MSYSYQSIPVVNAIDAVLRETINEYLIEKIAHFADQHYDWKLAVFKLIAFEQTHTSQINFKTPVHATAAGFWYLQQTEYRHYVYFASQAFQQVRHIPYGKEMYTLAQTLGLCTQAKEFNQIHTLTLPPCPEPDPEKRLRQTSWPALEAFHRVTQEAQLIHRSTGKATRAQALARAQGELKQILDNADQLPQAEGGLILDIATTWRDALLNIASDIGNVEILEPVQNPYTIGDPVEGDRFVGREDILRELESLWFRADNPSSVLIYGHRRMGKTSILRNLTGGSDLKLIYVNLQLLGSVTQGLSEVLLAIADDIAQHVDIPAPPDEAFLTFPQHTFKVYLRDVLKQLDCRALIIALDEFELIEDLIKAGQLTPDFMGYLRGLIQMDKRLAFVLAGLHTLEEMTRDYFQPFFGSTYPLRVGFLSRAATRQILENPSDDFPLEYDPDAVDEIYRLTHGQPYLVQLIGFQLVRRFNELVFETGQERDPRLTLEDIAAVTDISQGDLFRNGRYYFDGIWNQASQDPPGQTDILQALAPHPTGLTSEELQSQCPDVPDLTAALDTLQRHDVVHQTEERWRIQVELCRRWIAARA
;
A
#
# COMPACT_ATOMS: atom_id res chain seq x y z
N MET A 1 -52.40 -11.81 29.40
CA MET A 1 -53.80 -11.73 29.88
C MET A 1 -54.58 -10.88 28.90
N SER A 2 -55.73 -11.40 28.52
CA SER A 2 -56.73 -10.86 27.61
C SER A 2 -57.38 -9.58 28.15
N TYR A 3 -57.78 -8.72 27.21
CA TYR A 3 -58.60 -7.52 27.37
C TYR A 3 -59.65 -7.62 28.48
N SER A 4 -59.71 -6.63 29.38
CA SER A 4 -60.87 -6.38 30.24
C SER A 4 -61.35 -4.93 30.10
N TYR A 5 -62.66 -4.72 30.16
CA TYR A 5 -63.35 -3.43 30.05
C TYR A 5 -62.99 -2.41 31.17
N GLN A 6 -62.04 -2.72 32.06
CA GLN A 6 -61.70 -1.91 33.24
C GLN A 6 -60.74 -0.74 32.95
N SER A 7 -60.15 -0.66 31.76
CA SER A 7 -59.20 0.41 31.37
C SER A 7 -59.85 1.64 30.72
N ILE A 8 -61.18 1.63 30.50
CA ILE A 8 -61.91 2.76 29.90
C ILE A 8 -61.75 4.08 30.68
N PRO A 9 -61.85 4.11 32.03
CA PRO A 9 -61.64 5.33 32.81
C PRO A 9 -60.19 5.82 32.77
N VAL A 10 -59.21 4.90 32.81
CA VAL A 10 -57.78 5.20 32.75
C VAL A 10 -57.42 5.84 31.40
N VAL A 11 -57.92 5.27 30.30
CA VAL A 11 -57.66 5.81 28.96
C VAL A 11 -58.36 7.14 28.73
N ASN A 12 -59.58 7.33 29.27
CA ASN A 12 -60.27 8.62 29.21
C ASN A 12 -59.55 9.69 30.07
N ALA A 13 -58.96 9.30 31.20
CA ALA A 13 -58.14 10.18 32.02
C ALA A 13 -56.83 10.56 31.31
N ILE A 14 -56.18 9.61 30.62
CA ILE A 14 -54.99 9.87 29.80
C ILE A 14 -55.32 10.83 28.65
N ASP A 15 -56.41 10.62 27.92
CA ASP A 15 -56.85 11.54 26.84
C ASP A 15 -57.17 12.94 27.39
N ALA A 16 -57.86 13.05 28.53
CA ALA A 16 -58.12 14.33 29.19
C ALA A 16 -56.81 15.05 29.58
N VAL A 17 -55.86 14.34 30.22
CA VAL A 17 -54.56 14.88 30.64
C VAL A 17 -53.70 15.28 29.43
N LEU A 18 -53.74 14.53 28.33
CA LEU A 18 -52.98 14.85 27.11
C LEU A 18 -53.58 16.06 26.35
N ARG A 19 -54.91 16.25 26.40
CA ARG A 19 -55.57 17.44 25.84
C ARG A 19 -55.32 18.71 26.65
N GLU A 20 -55.12 18.59 27.95
CA GLU A 20 -54.75 19.68 28.85
C GLU A 20 -53.23 19.91 28.92
N THR A 21 -52.42 19.03 28.33
CA THR A 21 -50.96 19.18 28.30
C THR A 21 -50.56 20.30 27.34
N ILE A 22 -49.75 21.24 27.84
CA ILE A 22 -49.14 22.30 27.04
C ILE A 22 -48.31 21.65 25.91
N ASN A 23 -48.49 22.13 24.68
CA ASN A 23 -47.82 21.60 23.47
C ASN A 23 -46.32 21.37 23.68
N GLU A 24 -45.64 22.18 24.52
CA GLU A 24 -44.22 22.09 24.85
C GLU A 24 -43.76 20.70 25.31
N TYR A 25 -44.59 19.93 26.03
CA TYR A 25 -44.24 18.60 26.56
C TYR A 25 -45.02 17.45 25.90
N LEU A 26 -45.79 17.74 24.86
CA LEU A 26 -46.75 16.77 24.30
C LEU A 26 -46.05 15.54 23.71
N ILE A 27 -45.06 15.76 22.84
CA ILE A 27 -44.36 14.67 22.13
C ILE A 27 -43.52 13.85 23.09
N GLU A 28 -42.84 14.49 24.04
CA GLU A 28 -42.04 13.83 25.07
C GLU A 28 -42.87 12.87 25.93
N LYS A 29 -44.03 13.33 26.42
CA LYS A 29 -44.91 12.48 27.23
C LYS A 29 -45.44 11.30 26.44
N ILE A 30 -45.90 11.52 25.21
CA ILE A 30 -46.44 10.44 24.36
C ILE A 30 -45.33 9.44 24.00
N ALA A 31 -44.10 9.92 23.73
CA ALA A 31 -42.95 9.06 23.48
C ALA A 31 -42.67 8.14 24.68
N HIS A 32 -42.66 8.69 25.89
CA HIS A 32 -42.48 7.90 27.12
C HIS A 32 -43.59 6.84 27.30
N PHE A 33 -44.85 7.20 27.01
CA PHE A 33 -45.96 6.24 27.05
C PHE A 33 -45.85 5.15 25.98
N ALA A 34 -45.35 5.48 24.79
CA ALA A 34 -45.20 4.53 23.70
C ALA A 34 -44.16 3.44 23.99
N ASP A 35 -43.21 3.73 24.89
CA ASP A 35 -42.14 2.79 25.28
C ASP A 35 -42.50 1.93 26.51
N GLN A 36 -43.65 2.19 27.17
CA GLN A 36 -44.13 1.41 28.33
C GLN A 36 -45.01 0.22 27.87
N HIS A 37 -44.50 -1.00 28.06
CA HIS A 37 -44.95 -2.25 27.41
C HIS A 37 -46.42 -2.71 27.55
N TYR A 38 -47.22 -2.24 28.52
CA TYR A 38 -48.42 -3.00 28.90
C TYR A 38 -49.78 -2.50 28.38
N ASP A 39 -49.92 -1.27 27.88
CA ASP A 39 -51.26 -0.75 27.50
C ASP A 39 -51.28 0.21 26.29
N TRP A 40 -50.15 0.44 25.62
CA TRP A 40 -50.04 1.40 24.52
C TRP A 40 -51.02 1.12 23.37
N LYS A 41 -51.17 -0.15 22.94
CA LYS A 41 -52.13 -0.51 21.88
C LYS A 41 -53.56 -0.10 22.25
N LEU A 42 -53.98 -0.32 23.50
CA LEU A 42 -55.32 0.00 23.98
C LEU A 42 -55.53 1.52 24.13
N ALA A 43 -54.52 2.23 24.65
CA ALA A 43 -54.55 3.68 24.78
C ALA A 43 -54.65 4.37 23.41
N VAL A 44 -53.87 3.91 22.43
CA VAL A 44 -53.88 4.41 21.06
C VAL A 44 -55.22 4.20 20.38
N PHE A 45 -55.83 3.00 20.48
CA PHE A 45 -57.11 2.70 19.82
C PHE A 45 -58.22 3.70 20.20
N LYS A 46 -58.21 4.19 21.45
CA LYS A 46 -59.14 5.22 21.92
C LYS A 46 -58.68 6.64 21.60
N LEU A 47 -57.40 6.95 21.76
CA LEU A 47 -56.84 8.27 21.43
C LEU A 47 -57.03 8.60 19.95
N ILE A 48 -56.96 7.61 19.06
CA ILE A 48 -57.05 7.82 17.62
C ILE A 48 -58.51 7.86 17.11
N ALA A 49 -59.49 7.53 17.95
CA ALA A 49 -60.90 7.39 17.58
C ALA A 49 -61.05 6.59 16.27
N PHE A 50 -60.57 5.33 16.29
CA PHE A 50 -60.65 4.42 15.15
C PHE A 50 -62.13 4.12 14.83
N GLU A 51 -62.78 4.97 14.03
CA GLU A 51 -64.03 4.60 13.38
C GLU A 51 -63.73 3.38 12.51
N GLN A 52 -64.53 2.32 12.62
CA GLN A 52 -64.38 1.07 11.88
C GLN A 52 -64.65 1.26 10.37
N THR A 53 -63.82 2.05 9.70
CA THR A 53 -63.74 2.11 8.25
C THR A 53 -62.46 1.40 7.83
N HIS A 54 -62.57 0.43 6.94
CA HIS A 54 -61.48 -0.39 6.37
C HIS A 54 -60.42 0.39 5.57
N THR A 55 -60.23 1.67 5.85
CA THR A 55 -59.25 2.57 5.23
C THR A 55 -58.16 2.88 6.26
N SER A 56 -56.93 2.47 5.97
CA SER A 56 -55.70 2.58 6.79
C SER A 56 -55.21 4.02 7.10
N GLN A 57 -56.05 5.03 6.86
CA GLN A 57 -55.73 6.44 7.10
C GLN A 57 -56.43 6.96 8.36
N ILE A 58 -55.62 7.23 9.38
CA ILE A 58 -56.05 7.90 10.61
C ILE A 58 -56.25 9.39 10.34
N ASN A 59 -57.39 9.97 10.71
CA ASN A 59 -57.68 11.39 10.53
C ASN A 59 -57.04 12.23 11.66
N PHE A 60 -56.08 13.09 11.33
CA PHE A 60 -55.25 13.85 12.28
C PHE A 60 -55.97 15.08 12.86
N LYS A 61 -57.08 14.88 13.58
CA LYS A 61 -57.94 15.99 14.05
C LYS A 61 -57.28 16.91 15.09
N THR A 62 -56.28 16.43 15.84
CA THR A 62 -55.55 17.21 16.87
C THR A 62 -54.07 16.83 16.89
N PRO A 63 -53.19 17.70 17.45
CA PRO A 63 -51.78 17.36 17.66
C PRO A 63 -51.55 16.09 18.51
N VAL A 64 -52.42 15.84 19.49
CA VAL A 64 -52.39 14.62 20.32
C VAL A 64 -52.65 13.38 19.45
N HIS A 65 -53.69 13.41 18.61
CA HIS A 65 -54.03 12.31 17.71
C HIS A 65 -52.92 12.07 16.69
N ALA A 66 -52.36 13.13 16.12
CA ALA A 66 -51.26 13.04 15.16
C ALA A 66 -50.00 12.43 15.79
N THR A 67 -49.63 12.86 17.00
CA THR A 67 -48.45 12.33 17.70
C THR A 67 -48.64 10.87 18.10
N ALA A 68 -49.81 10.51 18.65
CA ALA A 68 -50.12 9.12 19.02
C ALA A 68 -50.16 8.19 17.79
N ALA A 69 -50.74 8.65 16.68
CA ALA A 69 -50.74 7.93 15.41
C ALA A 69 -49.32 7.72 14.89
N GLY A 70 -48.47 8.74 14.93
CA GLY A 70 -47.07 8.65 14.51
C GLY A 70 -46.32 7.52 15.21
N PHE A 71 -46.36 7.48 16.55
CA PHE A 71 -45.71 6.42 17.33
C PHE A 71 -46.34 5.04 17.12
N TRP A 72 -47.66 4.97 16.94
CA TRP A 72 -48.33 3.70 16.66
C TRP A 72 -47.92 3.11 15.31
N TYR A 73 -47.84 3.94 14.27
CA TYR A 73 -47.40 3.53 12.94
C TYR A 73 -45.94 3.07 12.95
N LEU A 74 -45.05 3.70 13.73
CA LEU A 74 -43.66 3.25 13.88
C LEU A 74 -43.55 1.84 14.49
N GLN A 75 -44.49 1.47 15.38
CA GLN A 75 -44.48 0.14 16.00
C GLN A 75 -44.97 -0.99 15.10
N GLN A 76 -45.61 -0.68 13.97
CA GLN A 76 -46.18 -1.69 13.07
C GLN A 76 -45.11 -2.23 12.10
N THR A 77 -44.12 -2.96 12.63
CA THR A 77 -43.01 -3.52 11.85
C THR A 77 -43.45 -4.49 10.75
N GLU A 78 -44.57 -5.19 10.95
CA GLU A 78 -45.18 -6.09 9.96
C GLU A 78 -45.65 -5.35 8.69
N TYR A 79 -45.90 -4.04 8.78
CA TYR A 79 -46.45 -3.24 7.68
C TYR A 79 -45.51 -2.08 7.36
N ARG A 80 -44.35 -2.35 6.72
CA ARG A 80 -43.32 -1.34 6.40
C ARG A 80 -43.84 -0.03 5.74
N HIS A 81 -44.90 -0.11 4.94
CA HIS A 81 -45.53 1.07 4.32
C HIS A 81 -46.19 2.03 5.34
N TYR A 82 -46.42 1.60 6.59
CA TYR A 82 -46.97 2.44 7.65
C TYR A 82 -46.01 3.51 8.14
N VAL A 83 -44.70 3.36 7.92
CA VAL A 83 -43.71 4.40 8.23
C VAL A 83 -43.98 5.68 7.43
N TYR A 84 -44.53 5.56 6.21
CA TYR A 84 -45.01 6.71 5.45
C TYR A 84 -46.10 7.47 6.22
N PHE A 85 -47.10 6.76 6.76
CA PHE A 85 -48.15 7.38 7.56
C PHE A 85 -47.61 7.95 8.89
N ALA A 86 -46.59 7.34 9.49
CA ALA A 86 -45.89 7.92 10.65
C ALA A 86 -45.29 9.29 10.29
N SER A 87 -44.60 9.39 9.15
CA SER A 87 -44.02 10.67 8.69
C SER A 87 -45.09 11.74 8.46
N GLN A 88 -46.23 11.38 7.85
CA GLN A 88 -47.36 12.29 7.63
C GLN A 88 -47.97 12.77 8.96
N ALA A 89 -48.07 11.88 9.95
CA ALA A 89 -48.58 12.21 11.27
C ALA A 89 -47.65 13.20 12.00
N PHE A 90 -46.34 12.93 12.00
CA PHE A 90 -45.37 13.84 12.62
C PHE A 90 -45.20 15.17 11.86
N GLN A 91 -45.50 15.20 10.57
CA GLN A 91 -45.51 16.44 9.79
C GLN A 91 -46.52 17.46 10.34
N GLN A 92 -47.67 17.00 10.83
CA GLN A 92 -48.71 17.87 11.41
C GLN A 92 -48.26 18.54 12.72
N VAL A 93 -47.37 17.87 13.48
CA VAL A 93 -46.84 18.37 14.76
C VAL A 93 -45.43 18.95 14.63
N ARG A 94 -44.93 19.19 13.41
CA ARG A 94 -43.56 19.69 13.16
C ARG A 94 -43.23 21.01 13.87
N HIS A 95 -44.25 21.84 14.12
CA HIS A 95 -44.14 23.14 14.78
C HIS A 95 -44.04 23.05 16.32
N ILE A 96 -44.25 21.86 16.89
CA ILE A 96 -44.18 21.58 18.33
C ILE A 96 -42.76 21.12 18.68
N PRO A 97 -42.24 21.37 19.91
CA PRO A 97 -40.95 20.83 20.34
C PRO A 97 -40.83 19.31 20.09
N TYR A 98 -39.67 18.89 19.61
CA TYR A 98 -39.37 17.53 19.11
C TYR A 98 -40.17 17.07 17.87
N GLY A 99 -41.10 17.85 17.35
CA GLY A 99 -41.91 17.48 16.18
C GLY A 99 -41.07 17.39 14.90
N LYS A 100 -40.14 18.34 14.71
CA LYS A 100 -39.15 18.29 13.62
C LYS A 100 -38.22 17.07 13.76
N GLU A 101 -37.85 16.72 14.99
CA GLU A 101 -37.03 15.53 15.28
C GLU A 101 -37.76 14.26 14.83
N MET A 102 -38.96 14.04 15.34
CA MET A 102 -39.75 12.84 15.04
C MET A 102 -40.17 12.75 13.56
N TYR A 103 -40.47 13.88 12.92
CA TYR A 103 -40.71 13.91 11.47
C TYR A 103 -39.49 13.45 10.69
N THR A 104 -38.30 13.96 11.03
CA THR A 104 -37.05 13.59 10.35
C THR A 104 -36.71 12.13 10.61
N LEU A 105 -36.87 11.64 11.84
CA LEU A 105 -36.68 10.24 12.20
C LEU A 105 -37.58 9.33 11.36
N ALA A 106 -38.89 9.61 11.31
CA ALA A 106 -39.83 8.81 10.53
C ALA A 106 -39.56 8.88 9.02
N GLN A 107 -39.14 10.05 8.51
CA GLN A 107 -38.75 10.20 7.11
C GLN A 107 -37.50 9.37 6.77
N THR A 108 -36.45 9.42 7.61
CA THR A 108 -35.22 8.63 7.44
C THR A 108 -35.52 7.13 7.45
N LEU A 109 -36.27 6.65 8.45
CA LEU A 109 -36.67 5.23 8.51
C LEU A 109 -37.49 4.85 7.27
N GLY A 110 -38.41 5.72 6.83
CA GLY A 110 -39.22 5.50 5.63
C GLY A 110 -38.36 5.31 4.38
N LEU A 111 -37.35 6.16 4.17
CA LEU A 111 -36.42 6.02 3.05
C LEU A 111 -35.58 4.74 3.17
N CYS A 112 -35.05 4.43 4.36
CA CYS A 112 -34.25 3.24 4.56
C CYS A 112 -35.04 1.94 4.32
N THR A 113 -36.32 1.87 4.73
CA THR A 113 -37.17 0.68 4.51
C THR A 113 -37.45 0.38 3.03
N GLN A 114 -37.31 1.38 2.14
CA GLN A 114 -37.50 1.22 0.70
C GLN A 114 -36.28 0.58 0.02
N ALA A 115 -35.07 0.78 0.56
CA ALA A 115 -33.87 0.18 0.03
C ALA A 115 -33.65 -1.21 0.63
N LYS A 116 -33.78 -2.24 -0.21
CA LYS A 116 -33.60 -3.65 0.16
C LYS A 116 -32.37 -4.28 -0.48
N GLU A 117 -31.93 -3.72 -1.60
CA GLU A 117 -30.78 -4.20 -2.36
C GLU A 117 -29.67 -3.14 -2.36
N PHE A 118 -28.41 -3.56 -2.55
CA PHE A 118 -27.28 -2.65 -2.58
C PHE A 118 -27.43 -1.51 -3.60
N ASN A 119 -28.01 -1.80 -4.77
CA ASN A 119 -28.24 -0.80 -5.82
C ASN A 119 -29.16 0.35 -5.35
N GLN A 120 -30.02 0.07 -4.36
CA GLN A 120 -30.88 1.05 -3.74
C GLN A 120 -30.19 1.72 -2.54
N ILE A 121 -29.36 0.98 -1.79
CA ILE A 121 -28.65 1.52 -0.63
C ILE A 121 -27.64 2.60 -1.04
N HIS A 122 -26.84 2.39 -2.09
CA HIS A 122 -25.82 3.39 -2.48
C HIS A 122 -26.43 4.65 -3.12
N THR A 123 -27.65 4.57 -3.67
CA THR A 123 -28.34 5.72 -4.27
C THR A 123 -29.16 6.52 -3.27
N LEU A 124 -29.33 6.02 -2.03
CA LEU A 124 -30.05 6.71 -0.98
C LEU A 124 -29.36 8.02 -0.58
N THR A 125 -30.18 9.06 -0.43
CA THR A 125 -29.79 10.33 0.20
C THR A 125 -30.68 10.54 1.42
N LEU A 126 -30.10 10.46 2.61
CA LEU A 126 -30.83 10.60 3.86
C LEU A 126 -30.83 12.05 4.34
N PRO A 127 -31.91 12.52 5.00
CA PRO A 127 -31.99 13.89 5.50
C PRO A 127 -31.08 14.08 6.72
N PRO A 128 -30.46 15.27 6.86
CA PRO A 128 -29.54 15.54 7.97
C PRO A 128 -30.24 15.54 9.33
N CYS A 129 -29.47 15.24 10.39
CA CYS A 129 -29.97 15.28 11.76
C CYS A 129 -30.48 16.70 12.11
N PRO A 130 -31.70 16.84 12.67
CA PRO A 130 -32.33 18.14 12.87
C PRO A 130 -31.81 18.91 14.09
N GLU A 131 -31.17 18.23 15.06
CA GLU A 131 -30.57 18.81 16.27
C GLU A 131 -29.10 18.33 16.42
N PRO A 132 -28.11 19.23 16.28
CA PRO A 132 -26.69 18.87 16.35
C PRO A 132 -26.23 18.47 17.76
N ASP A 133 -26.88 18.94 18.83
CA ASP A 133 -26.52 18.60 20.21
C ASP A 133 -27.18 17.28 20.67
N PRO A 134 -26.42 16.19 20.88
CA PRO A 134 -26.99 14.88 21.23
C PRO A 134 -27.79 14.89 22.54
N GLU A 135 -27.41 15.73 23.50
CA GLU A 135 -28.06 15.80 24.82
C GLU A 135 -29.46 16.41 24.76
N LYS A 136 -29.76 17.17 23.70
CA LYS A 136 -31.06 17.84 23.49
C LYS A 136 -32.04 17.04 22.65
N ARG A 137 -31.67 15.84 22.20
CA ARG A 137 -32.52 14.98 21.37
C ARG A 137 -33.52 14.22 22.26
N LEU A 138 -34.76 14.09 21.81
CA LEU A 138 -35.76 13.24 22.47
C LEU A 138 -35.39 11.76 22.37
N ARG A 139 -34.93 11.32 21.19
CA ARG A 139 -34.63 9.92 20.89
C ARG A 139 -33.12 9.63 20.92
N GLN A 140 -32.48 9.90 22.06
CA GLN A 140 -31.02 9.79 22.22
C GLN A 140 -30.44 8.44 21.82
N THR A 141 -31.18 7.34 22.01
CA THR A 141 -30.74 5.97 21.66
C THR A 141 -31.03 5.58 20.22
N SER A 142 -31.99 6.23 19.54
CA SER A 142 -32.33 5.93 18.13
C SER A 142 -31.40 6.65 17.15
N TRP A 143 -30.99 7.88 17.46
CA TRP A 143 -30.16 8.68 16.57
C TRP A 143 -28.79 8.07 16.23
N PRO A 144 -28.06 7.43 17.15
CA PRO A 144 -26.84 6.70 16.81
C PRO A 144 -27.05 5.65 15.70
N ALA A 145 -28.19 4.94 15.71
CA ALA A 145 -28.53 3.98 14.67
C ALA A 145 -28.86 4.67 13.33
N LEU A 146 -29.57 5.81 13.36
CA LEU A 146 -29.83 6.59 12.14
C LEU A 146 -28.54 7.17 11.55
N GLU A 147 -27.61 7.64 12.38
CA GLU A 147 -26.29 8.11 11.95
C GLU A 147 -25.44 6.97 11.39
N ALA A 148 -25.51 5.77 11.97
CA ALA A 148 -24.90 4.58 11.41
C ALA A 148 -25.47 4.26 10.01
N PHE A 149 -26.78 4.39 9.78
CA PHE A 149 -27.33 4.24 8.43
C PHE A 149 -26.77 5.27 7.44
N HIS A 150 -26.52 6.51 7.86
CA HIS A 150 -25.84 7.50 7.01
C HIS A 150 -24.42 7.04 6.65
N ARG A 151 -23.63 6.58 7.62
CA ARG A 151 -22.29 6.05 7.37
C ARG A 151 -22.33 4.85 6.43
N VAL A 152 -23.27 3.91 6.63
CA VAL A 152 -23.46 2.77 5.73
C VAL A 152 -23.79 3.20 4.30
N THR A 153 -24.64 4.22 4.09
CA THR A 153 -24.90 4.74 2.74
C THR A 153 -23.66 5.37 2.09
N GLN A 154 -22.81 6.04 2.87
CA GLN A 154 -21.55 6.62 2.39
C GLN A 154 -20.54 5.54 2.02
N GLU A 155 -20.39 4.51 2.85
CA GLU A 155 -19.55 3.36 2.54
C GLU A 155 -20.07 2.59 1.32
N ALA A 156 -21.39 2.42 1.17
CA ALA A 156 -21.99 1.83 -0.01
C ALA A 156 -21.72 2.64 -1.29
N GLN A 157 -21.75 3.98 -1.21
CA GLN A 157 -21.35 4.86 -2.31
C GLN A 157 -19.87 4.72 -2.66
N LEU A 158 -19.00 4.56 -1.66
CA LEU A 158 -17.57 4.31 -1.87
C LEU A 158 -17.33 2.95 -2.53
N ILE A 159 -18.02 1.90 -2.08
CA ILE A 159 -17.97 0.56 -2.70
C ILE A 159 -18.38 0.63 -4.18
N HIS A 160 -19.42 1.40 -4.51
CA HIS A 160 -19.90 1.53 -5.88
C HIS A 160 -18.96 2.32 -6.80
N ARG A 161 -18.35 3.40 -6.29
CA ARG A 161 -17.50 4.30 -7.10
C ARG A 161 -16.04 3.84 -7.20
N SER A 162 -15.56 3.05 -6.23
CA SER A 162 -14.17 2.60 -6.18
C SER A 162 -13.91 1.44 -7.14
N THR A 163 -12.77 1.49 -7.83
CA THR A 163 -12.23 0.39 -8.65
C THR A 163 -11.37 -0.57 -7.82
N GLY A 164 -10.65 -0.07 -6.81
CA GLY A 164 -9.72 -0.86 -6.00
C GLY A 164 -10.38 -1.87 -5.05
N LYS A 165 -9.92 -3.13 -5.08
CA LYS A 165 -10.44 -4.26 -4.27
C LYS A 165 -10.23 -4.05 -2.77
N ALA A 166 -9.03 -3.62 -2.36
CA ALA A 166 -8.72 -3.37 -0.96
C ALA A 166 -9.64 -2.28 -0.36
N THR A 167 -9.84 -1.18 -1.09
CA THR A 167 -10.74 -0.09 -0.69
C THR A 167 -12.18 -0.54 -0.60
N ARG A 168 -12.67 -1.34 -1.57
CA ARG A 168 -14.02 -1.90 -1.55
C ARG A 168 -14.23 -2.87 -0.39
N ALA A 169 -13.27 -3.75 -0.13
CA ALA A 169 -13.33 -4.71 0.97
C ALA A 169 -13.29 -4.01 2.34
N GLN A 170 -12.44 -3.00 2.51
CA GLN A 170 -12.39 -2.21 3.74
C GLN A 170 -13.70 -1.43 3.96
N ALA A 171 -14.22 -0.78 2.92
CA ALA A 171 -15.49 -0.06 3.00
C ALA A 171 -16.66 -1.00 3.35
N LEU A 172 -16.70 -2.19 2.75
CA LEU A 172 -17.67 -3.23 3.06
C LEU A 172 -17.55 -3.69 4.52
N ALA A 173 -16.34 -3.93 5.02
CA ALA A 173 -16.10 -4.33 6.41
C ALA A 173 -16.56 -3.24 7.40
N ARG A 174 -16.29 -1.96 7.12
CA ARG A 174 -16.77 -0.83 7.94
C ARG A 174 -18.30 -0.77 7.94
N ALA A 175 -18.94 -0.86 6.78
CA ALA A 175 -20.40 -0.85 6.66
C ALA A 175 -21.05 -2.01 7.44
N GLN A 176 -20.49 -3.22 7.35
CA GLN A 176 -20.96 -4.37 8.12
C GLN A 176 -20.74 -4.19 9.63
N GLY A 177 -19.63 -3.56 10.04
CA GLY A 177 -19.35 -3.23 11.43
C GLY A 177 -20.39 -2.30 12.05
N GLU A 178 -20.79 -1.24 11.34
CA GLU A 178 -21.84 -0.31 11.75
C GLU A 178 -23.19 -1.02 11.96
N LEU A 179 -23.60 -1.86 11.00
CA LEU A 179 -24.85 -2.61 11.08
C LEU A 179 -24.82 -3.63 12.23
N LYS A 180 -23.67 -4.29 12.44
CA LYS A 180 -23.48 -5.21 13.55
C LYS A 180 -23.63 -4.49 14.90
N GLN A 181 -23.04 -3.31 15.05
CA GLN A 181 -23.15 -2.54 16.28
C GLN A 181 -24.60 -2.17 16.61
N ILE A 182 -25.43 -1.85 15.61
CA ILE A 182 -26.87 -1.61 15.80
C ILE A 182 -27.56 -2.88 16.32
N LEU A 183 -27.28 -4.03 15.70
CA LEU A 183 -27.90 -5.31 16.04
C LEU A 183 -27.47 -5.82 17.43
N ASP A 184 -26.20 -5.59 17.81
CA ASP A 184 -25.66 -5.99 19.11
C ASP A 184 -26.25 -5.16 20.28
N ASN A 185 -26.71 -3.93 20.02
CA ASN A 185 -27.34 -3.04 21.00
C ASN A 185 -28.88 -2.96 20.84
N ALA A 186 -29.49 -4.02 20.32
CA ALA A 186 -30.92 -4.08 20.05
C ALA A 186 -31.81 -3.82 21.28
N ASP A 187 -31.33 -4.16 22.47
CA ASP A 187 -32.01 -4.01 23.76
C ASP A 187 -32.10 -2.56 24.25
N GLN A 188 -31.25 -1.66 23.73
CA GLN A 188 -31.21 -0.24 24.10
C GLN A 188 -32.12 0.65 23.24
N LEU A 189 -32.68 0.10 22.16
CA LEU A 189 -33.54 0.84 21.23
C LEU A 189 -34.95 1.05 21.82
N PRO A 190 -35.57 2.23 21.61
CA PRO A 190 -36.94 2.47 22.06
C PRO A 190 -37.93 1.51 21.40
N GLN A 191 -38.97 1.11 22.13
CA GLN A 191 -39.94 0.14 21.63
C GLN A 191 -40.68 0.66 20.39
N ALA A 192 -40.92 1.97 20.34
CA ALA A 192 -41.67 2.60 19.26
C ALA A 192 -41.06 2.37 17.87
N GLU A 193 -39.76 2.62 17.71
CA GLU A 193 -39.06 2.53 16.42
C GLU A 193 -38.03 1.39 16.32
N GLY A 194 -37.66 0.78 17.45
CA GLY A 194 -36.57 -0.19 17.52
C GLY A 194 -36.75 -1.38 16.60
N GLY A 195 -37.98 -1.90 16.49
CA GLY A 195 -38.28 -3.00 15.58
C GLY A 195 -38.05 -2.66 14.10
N LEU A 196 -38.31 -1.41 13.67
CA LEU A 196 -38.03 -0.96 12.30
C LEU A 196 -36.53 -0.79 12.07
N ILE A 197 -35.81 -0.24 13.05
CA ILE A 197 -34.35 -0.07 12.98
C ILE A 197 -33.67 -1.44 12.81
N LEU A 198 -34.09 -2.44 13.58
CA LEU A 198 -33.54 -3.80 13.50
C LEU A 198 -33.88 -4.49 12.19
N ASP A 199 -35.10 -4.30 11.67
CA ASP A 199 -35.54 -4.83 10.38
C ASP A 199 -34.73 -4.23 9.21
N ILE A 200 -34.49 -2.91 9.22
CA ILE A 200 -33.63 -2.22 8.25
C ILE A 200 -32.19 -2.74 8.36
N ALA A 201 -31.62 -2.77 9.57
CA ALA A 201 -30.23 -3.19 9.78
C ALA A 201 -29.99 -4.63 9.33
N THR A 202 -30.95 -5.52 9.61
CA THR A 202 -30.92 -6.92 9.15
C THR A 202 -31.00 -6.99 7.62
N THR A 203 -31.97 -6.29 7.01
CA THR A 203 -32.16 -6.27 5.55
C THR A 203 -30.88 -5.77 4.84
N TRP A 204 -30.28 -4.68 5.33
CA TRP A 204 -29.08 -4.10 4.72
C TRP A 204 -27.84 -4.97 4.93
N ARG A 205 -27.72 -5.64 6.09
CA ARG A 205 -26.62 -6.58 6.33
C ARG A 205 -26.68 -7.72 5.33
N ASP A 206 -27.86 -8.29 5.12
CA ASP A 206 -28.06 -9.40 4.18
C ASP A 206 -27.79 -8.95 2.73
N ALA A 207 -28.20 -7.72 2.36
CA ALA A 207 -27.87 -7.13 1.06
C ALA A 207 -26.37 -6.93 0.84
N LEU A 208 -25.63 -6.47 1.87
CA LEU A 208 -24.18 -6.29 1.80
C LEU A 208 -23.42 -7.62 1.82
N LEU A 209 -23.95 -8.65 2.49
CA LEU A 209 -23.36 -10.00 2.47
C LEU A 209 -23.38 -10.61 1.07
N ASN A 210 -24.43 -10.39 0.28
CA ASN A 210 -24.48 -10.85 -1.11
C ASN A 210 -23.36 -10.21 -1.96
N ILE A 211 -23.01 -8.95 -1.69
CA ILE A 211 -21.88 -8.28 -2.35
C ILE A 211 -20.53 -8.79 -1.87
N ALA A 212 -20.42 -9.20 -0.61
CA ALA A 212 -19.17 -9.80 -0.12
C ALA A 212 -18.80 -11.06 -0.93
N SER A 213 -19.80 -11.82 -1.40
CA SER A 213 -19.59 -12.94 -2.33
C SER A 213 -19.13 -12.48 -3.71
N ASP A 214 -19.70 -11.40 -4.26
CA ASP A 214 -19.31 -10.85 -5.58
C ASP A 214 -17.94 -10.15 -5.57
N ILE A 215 -17.60 -9.44 -4.49
CA ILE A 215 -16.26 -8.86 -4.29
C ILE A 215 -15.22 -9.96 -4.02
N GLY A 216 -15.64 -11.10 -3.47
CA GLY A 216 -14.84 -12.31 -3.35
C GLY A 216 -14.56 -12.98 -4.70
N ASN A 217 -15.51 -12.93 -5.64
CA ASN A 217 -15.42 -13.50 -6.97
C ASN A 217 -15.22 -12.42 -8.04
N VAL A 218 -14.04 -11.80 -8.07
CA VAL A 218 -13.67 -10.99 -9.24
C VAL A 218 -13.36 -11.93 -10.40
N GLU A 219 -14.27 -12.05 -11.36
CA GLU A 219 -13.92 -12.60 -12.67
C GLU A 219 -12.89 -11.65 -13.30
N ILE A 220 -11.64 -12.10 -13.42
CA ILE A 220 -10.62 -11.38 -14.18
C ILE A 220 -10.97 -11.58 -15.66
N LEU A 221 -11.63 -10.59 -16.26
CA LEU A 221 -12.16 -10.65 -17.62
C LEU A 221 -11.11 -10.37 -18.71
N GLU A 222 -9.98 -9.78 -18.34
CA GLU A 222 -8.89 -9.43 -19.25
C GLU A 222 -7.51 -9.79 -18.66
N PRO A 223 -6.49 -10.05 -19.50
CA PRO A 223 -5.14 -10.34 -19.02
C PRO A 223 -4.63 -9.31 -18.02
N VAL A 224 -4.13 -9.80 -16.88
CA VAL A 224 -3.58 -8.96 -15.81
C VAL A 224 -2.34 -8.24 -16.32
N GLN A 225 -2.33 -6.91 -16.24
CA GLN A 225 -1.12 -6.14 -16.54
C GLN A 225 -0.02 -6.48 -15.54
N ASN A 226 1.19 -6.73 -16.02
CA ASN A 226 2.31 -7.13 -15.17
C ASN A 226 2.93 -5.90 -14.49
N PRO A 227 2.82 -5.75 -13.15
CA PRO A 227 3.35 -4.57 -12.47
C PRO A 227 4.84 -4.74 -12.11
N TYR A 228 5.36 -5.97 -12.16
CA TYR A 228 6.73 -6.28 -11.79
C TYR A 228 7.70 -5.86 -12.90
N THR A 229 8.75 -5.15 -12.52
CA THR A 229 9.72 -4.59 -13.45
C THR A 229 10.99 -5.44 -13.45
N ILE A 230 11.35 -5.99 -14.59
CA ILE A 230 12.57 -6.79 -14.78
C ILE A 230 13.57 -6.03 -15.65
N GLY A 231 14.83 -6.01 -15.22
CA GLY A 231 15.92 -5.39 -15.96
C GLY A 231 16.06 -3.88 -15.74
N ASP A 232 14.96 -3.15 -15.86
CA ASP A 232 14.93 -1.69 -15.70
C ASP A 232 14.88 -1.25 -14.21
N PRO A 233 15.37 -0.04 -13.89
CA PRO A 233 15.19 0.56 -12.57
C PRO A 233 13.71 0.73 -12.24
N VAL A 234 13.35 0.46 -10.99
CA VAL A 234 11.99 0.67 -10.47
C VAL A 234 11.86 2.12 -10.02
N GLU A 235 10.80 2.81 -10.41
CA GLU A 235 10.58 4.24 -10.16
C GLU A 235 9.17 4.53 -9.60
N GLY A 236 9.04 5.66 -8.90
CA GLY A 236 7.78 6.17 -8.36
C GLY A 236 7.18 5.29 -7.29
N ASP A 237 5.85 5.16 -7.29
CA ASP A 237 5.09 4.44 -6.27
C ASP A 237 5.40 2.94 -6.20
N ARG A 238 6.08 2.39 -7.22
CA ARG A 238 6.53 1.00 -7.25
C ARG A 238 7.84 0.77 -6.48
N PHE A 239 8.59 1.84 -6.18
CA PHE A 239 9.83 1.75 -5.43
C PHE A 239 9.53 1.69 -3.92
N VAL A 240 9.56 0.48 -3.36
CA VAL A 240 9.19 0.24 -1.96
C VAL A 240 10.26 -0.58 -1.22
N GLY A 241 10.31 -0.43 0.10
CA GLY A 241 11.14 -1.26 0.97
C GLY A 241 12.60 -0.82 1.09
N ARG A 242 12.90 0.42 0.71
CA ARG A 242 14.21 1.09 0.79
C ARG A 242 14.15 2.40 1.57
N GLU A 243 13.11 2.58 2.39
CA GLU A 243 12.89 3.80 3.16
C GLU A 243 13.99 4.02 4.21
N ASP A 244 14.67 2.96 4.65
CA ASP A 244 15.85 3.02 5.51
C ASP A 244 17.02 3.72 4.81
N ILE A 245 17.34 3.30 3.58
CA ILE A 245 18.40 3.90 2.75
C ILE A 245 18.07 5.35 2.40
N LEU A 246 16.82 5.62 1.99
CA LEU A 246 16.38 6.97 1.67
C LEU A 246 16.49 7.89 2.90
N ARG A 247 16.04 7.44 4.08
CA ARG A 247 16.18 8.21 5.33
C ARG A 247 17.63 8.47 5.72
N GLU A 248 18.52 7.51 5.46
CA GLU A 248 19.95 7.68 5.72
C GLU A 248 20.55 8.75 4.79
N LEU A 249 20.27 8.68 3.49
CA LEU A 249 20.67 9.70 2.51
C LEU A 249 20.09 11.08 2.86
N GLU A 250 18.82 11.13 3.26
CA GLU A 250 18.19 12.37 3.72
C GLU A 250 18.91 12.96 4.95
N SER A 251 19.35 12.11 5.88
CA SER A 251 20.08 12.57 7.06
C SER A 251 21.45 13.18 6.70
N LEU A 252 22.12 12.63 5.68
CA LEU A 252 23.43 13.09 5.20
C LEU A 252 23.34 14.40 4.41
N TRP A 253 22.18 14.71 3.83
CA TRP A 253 22.03 15.82 2.88
C TRP A 253 21.08 16.92 3.29
N PHE A 254 20.08 16.66 4.13
CA PHE A 254 19.11 17.69 4.57
C PHE A 254 19.33 18.11 6.02
N ARG A 255 19.82 17.21 6.89
CA ARG A 255 20.01 17.49 8.32
C ARG A 255 21.41 18.00 8.66
N ALA A 256 22.39 17.80 7.79
CA ALA A 256 23.75 18.28 7.96
C ALA A 256 23.93 19.69 7.40
N ASP A 257 24.82 20.49 8.01
CA ASP A 257 25.15 21.85 7.52
C ASP A 257 25.73 21.84 6.09
N ASN A 258 26.45 20.78 5.73
CA ASN A 258 27.00 20.54 4.40
C ASN A 258 26.64 19.11 3.95
N PRO A 259 26.30 18.88 2.67
CA PRO A 259 26.04 17.54 2.17
C PRO A 259 27.31 16.69 2.21
N SER A 260 27.18 15.44 2.68
CA SER A 260 28.25 14.45 2.59
C SER A 260 28.23 13.76 1.22
N SER A 261 29.39 13.58 0.61
CA SER A 261 29.54 12.66 -0.53
C SER A 261 29.29 11.23 -0.07
N VAL A 262 28.59 10.44 -0.88
CA VAL A 262 28.17 9.07 -0.56
C VAL A 262 28.74 8.11 -1.59
N LEU A 263 29.16 6.95 -1.13
CA LEU A 263 29.55 5.83 -1.97
C LEU A 263 28.53 4.71 -1.80
N ILE A 264 27.72 4.47 -2.83
CA ILE A 264 26.72 3.41 -2.83
C ILE A 264 27.36 2.15 -3.40
N TYR A 265 27.47 1.13 -2.55
CA TYR A 265 28.04 -0.15 -2.94
C TYR A 265 27.11 -1.30 -2.58
N GLY A 266 27.29 -2.41 -3.27
CA GLY A 266 26.52 -3.63 -3.07
C GLY A 266 26.45 -4.42 -4.36
N HIS A 267 26.07 -5.69 -4.25
CA HIS A 267 26.12 -6.59 -5.39
C HIS A 267 25.26 -6.10 -6.59
N ARG A 268 25.51 -6.68 -7.76
CA ARG A 268 24.69 -6.46 -8.95
C ARG A 268 23.22 -6.78 -8.66
N ARG A 269 22.33 -5.98 -9.25
CA ARG A 269 20.88 -6.14 -9.15
C ARG A 269 20.28 -5.97 -7.73
N MET A 270 20.97 -5.23 -6.84
CA MET A 270 20.45 -4.87 -5.50
C MET A 270 19.56 -3.61 -5.49
N GLY A 271 19.38 -2.96 -6.64
CA GLY A 271 18.54 -1.76 -6.77
C GLY A 271 19.27 -0.43 -6.56
N LYS A 272 20.60 -0.40 -6.76
CA LYS A 272 21.42 0.83 -6.65
C LYS A 272 20.91 1.95 -7.57
N THR A 273 20.73 1.66 -8.86
CA THR A 273 20.16 2.62 -9.83
C THR A 273 18.73 3.00 -9.48
N SER A 274 17.89 2.05 -9.05
CA SER A 274 16.52 2.37 -8.61
C SER A 274 16.55 3.36 -7.44
N ILE A 275 17.43 3.18 -6.45
CA ILE A 275 17.62 4.15 -5.37
C ILE A 275 17.94 5.52 -5.96
N LEU A 276 18.97 5.63 -6.79
CA LEU A 276 19.40 6.90 -7.38
C LEU A 276 18.29 7.64 -8.14
N ARG A 277 17.50 6.92 -8.94
CA ARG A 277 16.43 7.52 -9.74
C ARG A 277 15.22 7.97 -8.92
N ASN A 278 15.00 7.36 -7.75
CA ASN A 278 13.94 7.78 -6.84
C ASN A 278 14.39 8.83 -5.81
N LEU A 279 15.67 9.22 -5.83
CA LEU A 279 16.12 10.36 -5.04
C LEU A 279 15.56 11.63 -5.65
N THR A 280 14.59 12.23 -4.96
CA THR A 280 14.10 13.55 -5.31
C THR A 280 14.91 14.61 -4.59
N GLY A 281 15.37 15.62 -5.33
CA GLY A 281 15.89 16.84 -4.73
C GLY A 281 14.74 17.59 -4.07
N GLY A 282 14.90 17.97 -2.80
CA GLY A 282 14.01 18.95 -2.17
C GLY A 282 14.20 20.34 -2.80
N SER A 283 13.34 21.31 -2.47
CA SER A 283 13.46 22.68 -3.01
C SER A 283 14.82 23.35 -2.73
N ASP A 284 15.50 22.90 -1.68
CA ASP A 284 16.78 23.46 -1.22
C ASP A 284 18.02 22.66 -1.70
N LEU A 285 17.81 21.55 -2.41
CA LEU A 285 18.86 20.65 -2.88
C LEU A 285 18.66 20.26 -4.34
N LYS A 286 19.67 20.53 -5.17
CA LYS A 286 19.65 20.10 -6.57
C LYS A 286 20.43 18.79 -6.69
N LEU A 287 19.74 17.72 -7.10
CA LEU A 287 20.36 16.44 -7.44
C LEU A 287 20.40 16.30 -8.97
N ILE A 288 21.57 15.96 -9.50
CA ILE A 288 21.80 15.69 -10.91
C ILE A 288 22.24 14.24 -11.03
N TYR A 289 21.47 13.45 -11.78
CA TYR A 289 21.80 12.06 -12.08
C TYR A 289 22.58 12.00 -13.40
N VAL A 290 23.68 11.25 -13.41
CA VAL A 290 24.58 11.06 -14.55
C VAL A 290 24.80 9.56 -14.72
N ASN A 291 24.43 9.02 -15.89
CA ASN A 291 24.65 7.61 -16.20
C ASN A 291 25.91 7.44 -17.05
N LEU A 292 27.00 6.94 -16.44
CA LEU A 292 28.27 6.76 -17.14
C LEU A 292 28.23 5.67 -18.23
N GLN A 293 27.22 4.82 -18.26
CA GLN A 293 27.05 3.83 -19.33
C GLN A 293 26.81 4.47 -20.70
N LEU A 294 26.33 5.71 -20.74
CA LEU A 294 26.09 6.44 -21.98
C LEU A 294 27.37 6.91 -22.69
N LEU A 295 28.53 6.82 -22.02
CA LEU A 295 29.83 7.18 -22.59
C LEU A 295 30.22 6.35 -23.83
N GLY A 296 29.64 5.17 -24.01
CA GLY A 296 29.96 4.30 -25.15
C GLY A 296 31.44 3.88 -25.18
N SER A 297 32.02 3.77 -26.38
CA SER A 297 33.45 3.45 -26.54
C SER A 297 34.31 4.69 -26.35
N VAL A 298 34.89 4.84 -25.16
CA VAL A 298 35.75 5.97 -24.82
C VAL A 298 37.08 5.88 -25.57
N THR A 299 37.43 6.90 -26.35
CA THR A 299 38.69 6.93 -27.14
C THR A 299 39.66 8.00 -26.67
N GLN A 300 39.16 9.12 -26.15
CA GLN A 300 39.97 10.24 -25.67
C GLN A 300 40.03 10.34 -24.14
N GLY A 301 39.62 9.27 -23.46
CA GLY A 301 39.82 9.09 -22.02
C GLY A 301 39.13 10.15 -21.18
N LEU A 302 39.93 10.94 -20.44
CA LEU A 302 39.46 11.93 -19.49
C LEU A 302 38.55 13.01 -20.09
N SER A 303 38.82 13.44 -21.32
CA SER A 303 38.08 14.55 -21.93
C SER A 303 36.63 14.17 -22.22
N GLU A 304 36.39 12.98 -22.76
CA GLU A 304 35.04 12.46 -23.04
C GLU A 304 34.25 12.22 -21.74
N VAL A 305 34.91 11.70 -20.69
CA VAL A 305 34.27 11.50 -19.38
C VAL A 305 33.80 12.83 -18.79
N LEU A 306 34.66 13.84 -18.74
CA LEU A 306 34.30 15.14 -18.16
C LEU A 306 33.31 15.93 -19.01
N LEU A 307 33.36 15.77 -20.34
CA LEU A 307 32.40 16.37 -21.26
C LEU A 307 30.99 15.79 -21.00
N ALA A 308 30.86 14.46 -20.96
CA ALA A 308 29.55 13.84 -20.71
C ALA A 308 28.95 14.23 -19.36
N ILE A 309 29.78 14.29 -18.30
CA ILE A 309 29.31 14.77 -16.99
C ILE A 309 28.88 16.25 -17.08
N ALA A 310 29.63 17.08 -17.82
CA ALA A 310 29.29 18.50 -17.98
C ALA A 310 27.99 18.72 -18.77
N ASP A 311 27.76 17.92 -19.80
CA ASP A 311 26.54 17.94 -20.61
C ASP A 311 25.32 17.52 -19.79
N ASP A 312 25.40 16.44 -19.02
CA ASP A 312 24.30 16.04 -18.13
C ASP A 312 24.02 17.10 -17.06
N ILE A 313 25.07 17.73 -16.52
CA ILE A 313 24.89 18.87 -15.61
C ILE A 313 24.16 20.01 -16.34
N ALA A 314 24.63 20.41 -17.52
CA ALA A 314 24.07 21.51 -18.31
C ALA A 314 22.62 21.28 -18.76
N GLN A 315 22.17 20.03 -18.88
CA GLN A 315 20.76 19.73 -19.18
C GLN A 315 19.84 19.94 -17.97
N HIS A 316 20.38 19.79 -16.76
CA HIS A 316 19.61 19.88 -15.51
C HIS A 316 19.74 21.24 -14.82
N VAL A 317 20.69 22.08 -15.26
CA VAL A 317 20.87 23.46 -14.82
C VAL A 317 20.76 24.40 -16.02
N ASP A 318 20.19 25.59 -15.87
CA ASP A 318 20.09 26.57 -16.97
C ASP A 318 21.43 27.28 -17.26
N ILE A 319 22.52 26.51 -17.35
CA ILE A 319 23.89 26.99 -17.52
C ILE A 319 24.55 26.13 -18.60
N PRO A 320 24.94 26.73 -19.74
CA PRO A 320 25.46 25.96 -20.87
C PRO A 320 26.81 25.32 -20.55
N ALA A 321 27.03 24.11 -21.05
CA ALA A 321 28.33 23.46 -21.00
C ALA A 321 29.39 24.28 -21.78
N PRO A 322 30.67 24.24 -21.36
CA PRO A 322 31.77 24.79 -22.14
C PRO A 322 31.88 24.11 -23.51
N PRO A 323 32.43 24.79 -24.53
CA PRO A 323 32.66 24.18 -25.85
C PRO A 323 33.54 22.93 -25.76
N ASP A 324 33.24 21.91 -26.56
CA ASP A 324 33.97 20.64 -26.63
C ASP A 324 35.48 20.87 -26.78
N GLU A 325 35.92 21.83 -27.60
CA GLU A 325 37.34 22.14 -27.82
C GLU A 325 38.07 22.53 -26.53
N ALA A 326 37.37 23.14 -25.57
CA ALA A 326 37.93 23.49 -24.28
C ALA A 326 38.19 22.25 -23.41
N PHE A 327 37.38 21.20 -23.54
CA PHE A 327 37.61 19.90 -22.90
C PHE A 327 38.75 19.13 -23.56
N LEU A 328 38.90 19.24 -24.89
CA LEU A 328 40.02 18.62 -25.60
C LEU A 328 41.38 19.23 -25.21
N THR A 329 41.40 20.53 -24.90
CA THR A 329 42.65 21.25 -24.60
C THR A 329 43.02 21.21 -23.12
N PHE A 330 42.08 21.53 -22.21
CA PHE A 330 42.33 21.64 -20.77
C PHE A 330 41.19 21.01 -19.93
N PRO A 331 40.93 19.69 -20.05
CA PRO A 331 39.71 19.04 -19.56
C PRO A 331 39.43 19.31 -18.07
N GLN A 332 40.44 19.08 -17.22
CA GLN A 332 40.31 19.24 -15.77
C GLN A 332 40.06 20.69 -15.34
N HIS A 333 40.73 21.65 -15.98
CA HIS A 333 40.58 23.06 -15.67
C HIS A 333 39.22 23.58 -16.16
N THR A 334 38.85 23.24 -17.39
CA THR A 334 37.55 23.57 -18.00
C THR A 334 36.40 23.08 -17.12
N PHE A 335 36.41 21.79 -16.75
CA PHE A 335 35.37 21.23 -15.88
C PHE A 335 35.32 21.90 -14.50
N LYS A 336 36.48 22.16 -13.89
CA LYS A 336 36.57 22.82 -12.57
C LYS A 336 36.01 24.24 -12.60
N VAL A 337 36.30 25.02 -13.65
CA VAL A 337 35.77 26.38 -13.81
C VAL A 337 34.26 26.33 -14.03
N TYR A 338 33.81 25.45 -14.92
CA TYR A 338 32.39 25.24 -15.17
C TYR A 338 31.62 24.91 -13.89
N LEU A 339 32.09 23.93 -13.11
CA LEU A 339 31.42 23.53 -11.88
C LEU A 339 31.38 24.66 -10.83
N ARG A 340 32.40 25.51 -10.76
CA ARG A 340 32.39 26.72 -9.90
C ARG A 340 31.35 27.73 -10.35
N ASP A 341 31.20 27.92 -11.66
CA ASP A 341 30.22 28.86 -12.19
C ASP A 341 28.80 28.34 -12.05
N VAL A 342 28.60 27.02 -12.14
CA VAL A 342 27.35 26.35 -11.75
C VAL A 342 27.02 26.62 -10.28
N LEU A 343 27.96 26.35 -9.36
CA LEU A 343 27.75 26.56 -7.92
C LEU A 343 27.52 28.03 -7.53
N LYS A 344 28.00 29.01 -8.31
CA LYS A 344 27.74 30.44 -8.06
C LYS A 344 26.34 30.88 -8.49
N GLN A 345 25.82 30.28 -9.56
CA GLN A 345 24.56 30.66 -10.18
C GLN A 345 23.36 29.87 -9.64
N LEU A 346 23.60 28.67 -9.11
CA LEU A 346 22.56 27.88 -8.45
C LEU A 346 22.10 28.54 -7.15
N ASP A 347 20.80 28.84 -7.09
CA ASP A 347 20.10 29.30 -5.88
C ASP A 347 19.60 28.09 -5.07
N CYS A 348 20.54 27.24 -4.63
CA CYS A 348 20.25 26.11 -3.75
C CYS A 348 21.35 25.97 -2.70
N ARG A 349 21.02 25.38 -1.55
CA ARG A 349 21.98 25.14 -0.47
C ARG A 349 23.06 24.15 -0.88
N ALA A 350 22.71 23.15 -1.68
CA ALA A 350 23.60 22.06 -2.07
C ALA A 350 23.36 21.58 -3.50
N LEU A 351 24.44 21.18 -4.17
CA LEU A 351 24.45 20.46 -5.44
C LEU A 351 25.00 19.04 -5.20
N ILE A 352 24.21 18.04 -5.57
CA ILE A 352 24.60 16.63 -5.52
C ILE A 352 24.70 16.10 -6.95
N ILE A 353 25.84 15.51 -7.29
CA ILE A 353 26.07 14.85 -8.58
C ILE A 353 26.15 13.35 -8.34
N ALA A 354 25.13 12.61 -8.79
CA ALA A 354 25.08 11.16 -8.71
C ALA A 354 25.64 10.53 -9.98
N LEU A 355 26.83 9.95 -9.88
CA LEU A 355 27.48 9.17 -10.94
C LEU A 355 27.11 7.70 -10.77
N ASP A 356 26.24 7.21 -11.66
CA ASP A 356 25.85 5.80 -11.74
C ASP A 356 26.81 5.01 -12.64
N GLU A 357 26.87 3.70 -12.45
CA GLU A 357 27.80 2.79 -13.14
C GLU A 357 29.28 3.22 -13.02
N PHE A 358 29.67 3.70 -11.83
CA PHE A 358 31.01 4.18 -11.52
C PHE A 358 32.11 3.11 -11.70
N GLU A 359 31.74 1.82 -11.71
CA GLU A 359 32.67 0.72 -12.03
C GLU A 359 33.30 0.86 -13.43
N LEU A 360 32.62 1.53 -14.37
CA LEU A 360 33.17 1.80 -15.70
C LEU A 360 34.44 2.66 -15.65
N ILE A 361 34.58 3.53 -14.66
CA ILE A 361 35.82 4.32 -14.47
C ILE A 361 36.99 3.39 -14.16
N GLU A 362 36.79 2.33 -13.38
CA GLU A 362 37.81 1.33 -13.09
C GLU A 362 38.18 0.55 -14.36
N ASP A 363 37.20 0.18 -15.18
CA ASP A 363 37.44 -0.52 -16.44
C ASP A 363 38.25 0.34 -17.42
N LEU A 364 37.94 1.64 -17.53
CA LEU A 364 38.72 2.59 -18.34
C LEU A 364 40.16 2.74 -17.84
N ILE A 365 40.38 2.72 -16.52
CA ILE A 365 41.72 2.76 -15.92
C ILE A 365 42.49 1.48 -16.25
N LYS A 366 41.87 0.31 -16.09
CA LYS A 366 42.48 -0.99 -16.43
C LYS A 366 42.80 -1.10 -17.92
N ALA A 367 41.96 -0.54 -18.79
CA ALA A 367 42.18 -0.47 -20.23
C ALA A 367 43.27 0.56 -20.62
N GLY A 368 43.80 1.35 -19.68
CA GLY A 368 44.80 2.39 -19.94
C GLY A 368 44.23 3.63 -20.66
N GLN A 369 42.91 3.74 -20.76
CA GLN A 369 42.22 4.88 -21.37
C GLN A 369 42.07 6.05 -20.40
N LEU A 370 42.14 5.79 -19.10
CA LEU A 370 42.10 6.80 -18.05
C LEU A 370 43.25 6.60 -17.06
N THR A 371 43.84 7.69 -16.58
CA THR A 371 44.93 7.63 -15.59
C THR A 371 44.38 7.38 -14.19
N PRO A 372 45.04 6.58 -13.32
CA PRO A 372 44.63 6.39 -11.92
C PRO A 372 44.46 7.70 -11.12
N ASP A 373 45.22 8.74 -11.46
CA ASP A 373 45.14 10.08 -10.84
C ASP A 373 43.76 10.74 -10.96
N PHE A 374 42.88 10.23 -11.85
CA PHE A 374 41.51 10.71 -12.00
C PHE A 374 40.71 10.62 -10.68
N MET A 375 40.93 9.57 -9.89
CA MET A 375 40.27 9.43 -8.58
C MET A 375 40.70 10.54 -7.62
N GLY A 376 41.98 10.90 -7.64
CA GLY A 376 42.51 12.03 -6.90
C GLY A 376 41.92 13.36 -7.37
N TYR A 377 41.71 13.52 -8.67
CA TYR A 377 41.03 14.69 -9.24
C TYR A 377 39.56 14.80 -8.77
N LEU A 378 38.77 13.72 -8.86
CA LEU A 378 37.39 13.70 -8.36
C LEU A 378 37.31 14.03 -6.86
N ARG A 379 38.22 13.47 -6.05
CA ARG A 379 38.35 13.83 -4.63
C ARG A 379 38.63 15.33 -4.46
N GLY A 380 39.52 15.88 -5.27
CA GLY A 380 39.82 17.32 -5.27
C GLY A 380 38.60 18.20 -5.61
N LEU A 381 37.68 17.70 -6.43
CA LEU A 381 36.40 18.36 -6.70
C LEU A 381 35.46 18.30 -5.50
N ILE A 382 35.36 17.16 -4.81
CA ILE A 382 34.57 17.03 -3.56
C ILE A 382 35.03 18.06 -2.52
N GLN A 383 36.33 18.31 -2.40
CA GLN A 383 36.89 19.25 -1.43
C GLN A 383 36.84 20.73 -1.88
N MET A 384 36.37 21.00 -3.10
CA MET A 384 36.43 22.33 -3.70
C MET A 384 35.44 23.31 -3.10
N ASP A 385 34.21 22.88 -2.80
CA ASP A 385 33.13 23.70 -2.25
C ASP A 385 32.31 22.82 -1.29
N LYS A 386 31.97 23.37 -0.12
CA LYS A 386 31.21 22.64 0.91
C LYS A 386 29.77 22.34 0.49
N ARG A 387 29.24 23.05 -0.50
CA ARG A 387 27.89 22.84 -1.05
C ARG A 387 27.84 21.74 -2.10
N LEU A 388 28.99 21.16 -2.48
CA LEU A 388 29.09 20.13 -3.50
C LEU A 388 29.29 18.76 -2.86
N ALA A 389 28.47 17.79 -3.24
CA ALA A 389 28.66 16.39 -2.88
C ALA A 389 28.48 15.50 -4.11
N PHE A 390 29.13 14.33 -4.06
CA PHE A 390 28.98 13.29 -5.08
C PHE A 390 28.31 12.07 -4.50
N VAL A 391 27.49 11.41 -5.31
CA VAL A 391 27.06 10.02 -5.07
C VAL A 391 27.73 9.15 -6.11
N LEU A 392 28.55 8.22 -5.66
CA LEU A 392 29.25 7.30 -6.55
C LEU A 392 28.58 5.93 -6.40
N ALA A 393 27.88 5.45 -7.42
CA ALA A 393 27.19 4.16 -7.39
C ALA A 393 27.71 3.22 -8.48
N GLY A 394 27.81 1.94 -8.17
CA GLY A 394 28.26 0.91 -9.12
C GLY A 394 29.03 -0.20 -8.42
N LEU A 395 29.92 0.19 -7.50
CA LEU A 395 30.82 -0.72 -6.77
C LEU A 395 30.10 -1.91 -6.13
N HIS A 396 30.75 -3.06 -6.17
CA HIS A 396 30.20 -4.30 -5.64
C HIS A 396 30.61 -4.50 -4.17
N THR A 397 31.78 -4.01 -3.75
CA THR A 397 32.30 -4.15 -2.38
C THR A 397 33.02 -2.89 -1.89
N LEU A 398 33.25 -2.77 -0.57
CA LEU A 398 34.11 -1.73 0.01
C LEU A 398 35.60 -2.01 -0.23
N GLU A 399 36.00 -3.26 -0.38
CA GLU A 399 37.40 -3.62 -0.58
C GLU A 399 37.88 -3.33 -2.01
N GLU A 400 36.97 -3.23 -2.98
CA GLU A 400 37.24 -2.53 -4.24
C GLU A 400 37.74 -1.09 -3.98
N MET A 401 37.36 -0.47 -2.84
CA MET A 401 37.93 0.81 -2.41
C MET A 401 39.36 0.72 -1.87
N THR A 402 39.76 -0.42 -1.31
CA THR A 402 41.08 -0.63 -0.69
C THR A 402 42.18 -0.92 -1.69
N ARG A 403 41.83 -1.24 -2.94
CA ARG A 403 42.82 -1.27 -4.03
C ARG A 403 43.37 0.15 -4.21
N ASP A 404 44.66 0.28 -4.55
CA ASP A 404 45.43 1.54 -4.52
C ASP A 404 44.75 2.75 -5.20
N TYR A 405 43.87 2.51 -6.17
CA TYR A 405 43.19 3.53 -6.95
C TYR A 405 42.01 4.22 -6.26
N PHE A 406 41.32 3.59 -5.30
CA PHE A 406 40.18 4.20 -4.58
C PHE A 406 40.55 4.75 -3.20
N GLN A 407 41.80 4.57 -2.76
CA GLN A 407 42.33 5.18 -1.55
C GLN A 407 42.02 6.69 -1.41
N PRO A 408 41.99 7.51 -2.50
CA PRO A 408 41.66 8.92 -2.40
C PRO A 408 40.29 9.21 -1.75
N PHE A 409 39.32 8.30 -1.81
CA PHE A 409 37.98 8.53 -1.26
C PHE A 409 37.85 8.19 0.24
N PHE A 410 38.84 7.54 0.85
CA PHE A 410 38.82 7.25 2.30
C PHE A 410 38.73 8.53 3.13
N GLY A 411 37.75 8.57 4.03
CA GLY A 411 37.48 9.72 4.89
C GLY A 411 36.86 10.94 4.19
N SER A 412 36.61 10.86 2.87
CA SER A 412 35.96 11.94 2.09
C SER A 412 34.56 11.55 1.58
N THR A 413 34.16 10.30 1.78
CA THR A 413 32.85 9.75 1.39
C THR A 413 32.27 8.90 2.52
N TYR A 414 30.95 8.87 2.60
CA TYR A 414 30.20 7.99 3.50
C TYR A 414 29.84 6.69 2.77
N PRO A 415 30.30 5.51 3.23
CA PRO A 415 29.96 4.24 2.62
C PRO A 415 28.52 3.85 2.95
N LEU A 416 27.70 3.61 1.93
CA LEU A 416 26.31 3.19 2.06
C LEU A 416 26.09 1.85 1.35
N ARG A 417 25.83 0.81 2.16
CA ARG A 417 25.62 -0.55 1.65
C ARG A 417 24.19 -0.76 1.19
N VAL A 418 24.02 -1.32 -0.01
CA VAL A 418 22.73 -1.79 -0.52
C VAL A 418 22.72 -3.31 -0.57
N GLY A 419 22.01 -3.93 0.38
CA GLY A 419 21.87 -5.38 0.48
C GLY A 419 20.52 -5.90 -0.01
N PHE A 420 20.17 -7.12 0.41
CA PHE A 420 18.86 -7.74 0.16
C PHE A 420 17.69 -6.92 0.73
N LEU A 421 16.48 -7.19 0.25
CA LEU A 421 15.25 -6.67 0.84
C LEU A 421 14.93 -7.43 2.12
N SER A 422 14.28 -6.75 3.06
CA SER A 422 13.69 -7.43 4.21
C SER A 422 12.51 -8.31 3.78
N ARG A 423 12.10 -9.23 4.67
CA ARG A 423 10.89 -10.04 4.46
C ARG A 423 9.63 -9.16 4.32
N ALA A 424 9.54 -8.08 5.09
CA ALA A 424 8.44 -7.13 5.01
C ALA A 424 8.42 -6.37 3.67
N ALA A 425 9.58 -5.89 3.22
CA ALA A 425 9.72 -5.24 1.91
C ALA A 425 9.38 -6.20 0.75
N THR A 426 9.84 -7.45 0.84
CA THR A 426 9.52 -8.50 -0.15
C THR A 426 8.02 -8.75 -0.22
N ARG A 427 7.35 -8.85 0.94
CA ARG A 427 5.90 -8.99 1.02
C ARG A 427 5.18 -7.80 0.39
N GLN A 428 5.60 -6.57 0.71
CA GLN A 428 4.99 -5.36 0.15
C GLN A 428 5.11 -5.32 -1.38
N ILE A 429 6.28 -5.64 -1.94
CA ILE A 429 6.49 -5.70 -3.39
C ILE A 429 5.56 -6.72 -4.05
N LEU A 430 5.37 -7.89 -3.43
CA LEU A 430 4.58 -8.97 -4.01
C LEU A 430 3.07 -8.71 -3.88
N GLU A 431 2.60 -8.34 -2.70
CA GLU A 431 1.16 -8.21 -2.42
C GLU A 431 0.58 -6.87 -2.90
N ASN A 432 1.40 -5.81 -2.96
CA ASN A 432 0.95 -4.46 -3.33
C ASN A 432 1.88 -3.82 -4.38
N PRO A 433 2.08 -4.44 -5.56
CA PRO A 433 2.95 -3.89 -6.60
C PRO A 433 2.32 -2.68 -7.33
N SER A 434 1.00 -2.49 -7.21
CA SER A 434 0.22 -1.35 -7.69
C SER A 434 -1.15 -1.30 -7.02
N ASP A 435 -1.79 -0.13 -6.97
CA ASP A 435 -3.08 0.10 -6.28
C ASP A 435 -4.23 -0.83 -6.72
N ASP A 436 -4.22 -1.25 -7.99
CA ASP A 436 -5.28 -2.07 -8.60
C ASP A 436 -4.81 -3.49 -8.97
N PHE A 437 -3.79 -4.03 -8.30
CA PHE A 437 -3.30 -5.39 -8.60
C PHE A 437 -4.37 -6.46 -8.24
N PRO A 438 -4.84 -7.28 -9.21
CA PRO A 438 -6.02 -8.12 -9.00
C PRO A 438 -5.73 -9.51 -8.42
N LEU A 439 -4.47 -9.97 -8.43
CA LEU A 439 -4.07 -11.29 -7.94
C LEU A 439 -3.75 -11.25 -6.44
N GLU A 440 -4.15 -12.30 -5.73
CA GLU A 440 -3.80 -12.51 -4.32
C GLU A 440 -2.66 -13.51 -4.21
N TYR A 441 -1.77 -13.31 -3.24
CA TYR A 441 -0.79 -14.31 -2.86
C TYR A 441 -1.23 -15.04 -1.59
N ASP A 442 -1.08 -16.36 -1.56
CA ASP A 442 -1.14 -17.08 -0.29
C ASP A 442 0.00 -16.62 0.63
N PRO A 443 -0.24 -16.48 1.95
CA PRO A 443 0.82 -16.10 2.89
C PRO A 443 2.06 -17.01 2.83
N ASP A 444 1.84 -18.32 2.70
CA ASP A 444 2.90 -19.31 2.56
C ASP A 444 3.65 -19.16 1.23
N ALA A 445 2.95 -18.72 0.17
CA ALA A 445 3.56 -18.45 -1.13
C ALA A 445 4.54 -17.27 -1.05
N VAL A 446 4.14 -16.17 -0.40
CA VAL A 446 5.04 -15.02 -0.17
C VAL A 446 6.27 -15.43 0.64
N ASP A 447 6.08 -16.23 1.69
CA ASP A 447 7.17 -16.70 2.54
C ASP A 447 8.13 -17.65 1.80
N GLU A 448 7.60 -18.51 0.92
CA GLU A 448 8.41 -19.36 0.06
C GLU A 448 9.22 -18.53 -0.96
N ILE A 449 8.63 -17.49 -1.55
CA ILE A 449 9.37 -16.58 -2.45
C ILE A 449 10.53 -15.92 -1.69
N TYR A 450 10.29 -15.44 -0.48
CA TYR A 450 11.37 -14.87 0.34
C TYR A 450 12.44 -15.92 0.68
N ARG A 451 12.05 -17.15 1.04
CA ARG A 451 12.99 -18.24 1.32
C ARG A 451 13.85 -18.58 0.10
N LEU A 452 13.25 -18.62 -1.09
CA LEU A 452 13.91 -18.94 -2.36
C LEU A 452 14.88 -17.84 -2.81
N THR A 453 14.51 -16.58 -2.61
CA THR A 453 15.25 -15.42 -3.12
C THR A 453 16.17 -14.78 -2.10
N HIS A 454 15.98 -15.06 -0.80
CA HIS A 454 16.57 -14.30 0.30
C HIS A 454 16.30 -12.78 0.22
N GLY A 455 15.20 -12.36 -0.42
CA GLY A 455 14.89 -10.95 -0.66
C GLY A 455 15.75 -10.31 -1.76
N GLN A 456 16.37 -11.08 -2.66
CA GLN A 456 17.13 -10.51 -3.77
C GLN A 456 16.18 -9.75 -4.72
N PRO A 457 16.34 -8.41 -4.90
CA PRO A 457 15.34 -7.58 -5.54
C PRO A 457 14.93 -8.02 -6.94
N TYR A 458 15.91 -8.36 -7.77
CA TYR A 458 15.67 -8.81 -9.14
C TYR A 458 14.94 -10.16 -9.19
N LEU A 459 15.31 -11.12 -8.35
CA LEU A 459 14.65 -12.42 -8.30
C LEU A 459 13.22 -12.33 -7.75
N VAL A 460 12.96 -11.47 -6.77
CA VAL A 460 11.61 -11.20 -6.26
C VAL A 460 10.73 -10.66 -7.39
N GLN A 461 11.20 -9.62 -8.08
CA GLN A 461 10.52 -9.05 -9.25
C GLN A 461 10.34 -10.08 -10.37
N LEU A 462 11.36 -10.89 -10.65
CA LEU A 462 11.31 -11.92 -11.68
C LEU A 462 10.28 -13.00 -11.37
N ILE A 463 10.18 -13.47 -10.12
CA ILE A 463 9.15 -14.45 -9.74
C ILE A 463 7.76 -13.83 -9.89
N GLY A 464 7.52 -12.63 -9.36
CA GLY A 464 6.25 -11.93 -9.53
C GLY A 464 5.88 -11.80 -11.01
N PHE A 465 6.84 -11.38 -11.83
CA PHE A 465 6.67 -11.26 -13.28
C PHE A 465 6.25 -12.59 -13.92
N GLN A 466 6.95 -13.69 -13.61
CA GLN A 466 6.64 -15.01 -14.17
C GLN A 466 5.29 -15.55 -13.68
N LEU A 467 4.90 -15.27 -12.43
CA LEU A 467 3.62 -15.72 -11.88
C LEU A 467 2.44 -15.06 -12.58
N VAL A 468 2.49 -13.73 -12.78
CA VAL A 468 1.45 -13.01 -13.54
C VAL A 468 1.38 -13.52 -14.97
N ARG A 469 2.54 -13.71 -15.62
CA ARG A 469 2.61 -14.26 -16.97
C ARG A 469 1.96 -15.65 -17.05
N ARG A 470 2.33 -16.56 -16.15
CA ARG A 470 1.77 -17.92 -16.08
C ARG A 470 0.27 -17.89 -15.81
N PHE A 471 -0.20 -17.03 -14.91
CA PHE A 471 -1.62 -16.85 -14.64
C PHE A 471 -2.36 -16.45 -15.93
N ASN A 472 -1.83 -15.47 -16.66
CA ASN A 472 -2.44 -15.02 -17.90
C ASN A 472 -2.46 -16.09 -18.99
N GLU A 473 -1.37 -16.84 -19.17
CA GLU A 473 -1.27 -17.96 -20.11
C GLU A 473 -2.34 -19.03 -19.79
N LEU A 474 -2.46 -19.43 -18.51
CA LEU A 474 -3.43 -20.45 -18.12
C LEU A 474 -4.88 -19.96 -18.30
N VAL A 475 -5.21 -18.77 -17.82
CA VAL A 475 -6.60 -18.28 -17.82
C VAL A 475 -7.06 -17.83 -19.21
N PHE A 476 -6.25 -17.01 -19.91
CA PHE A 476 -6.70 -16.34 -21.14
C PHE A 476 -6.26 -17.04 -22.42
N GLU A 477 -5.14 -17.76 -22.42
CA GLU A 477 -4.69 -18.49 -23.62
C GLU A 477 -5.19 -19.92 -23.65
N THR A 478 -5.14 -20.63 -22.51
CA THR A 478 -5.60 -22.03 -22.43
C THR A 478 -7.06 -22.19 -22.00
N GLY A 479 -7.70 -21.13 -21.50
CA GLY A 479 -9.10 -21.14 -21.07
C GLY A 479 -9.33 -21.93 -19.79
N GLN A 480 -8.30 -22.12 -18.96
CA GLN A 480 -8.42 -22.81 -17.69
C GLN A 480 -9.09 -21.90 -16.66
N GLU A 481 -10.23 -22.33 -16.12
CA GLU A 481 -10.88 -21.63 -15.01
C GLU A 481 -10.01 -21.76 -13.75
N ARG A 482 -9.69 -20.60 -13.14
CA ARG A 482 -8.72 -20.53 -12.06
C ARG A 482 -9.06 -19.41 -11.09
N ASP A 483 -8.96 -19.72 -9.80
CA ASP A 483 -8.97 -18.73 -8.72
C ASP A 483 -7.80 -17.73 -8.91
N PRO A 484 -8.02 -16.40 -8.84
CA PRO A 484 -6.96 -15.37 -8.91
C PRO A 484 -6.00 -15.36 -7.72
N ARG A 485 -5.73 -16.52 -7.14
CA ARG A 485 -4.85 -16.75 -6.01
C ARG A 485 -3.61 -17.53 -6.44
N LEU A 486 -2.44 -16.97 -6.14
CA LEU A 486 -1.13 -17.53 -6.41
C LEU A 486 -0.67 -18.35 -5.20
N THR A 487 -0.44 -19.64 -5.46
CA THR A 487 -0.19 -20.65 -4.42
C THR A 487 1.25 -21.15 -4.44
N LEU A 488 1.61 -22.02 -3.49
CA LEU A 488 2.89 -22.73 -3.50
C LEU A 488 3.11 -23.57 -4.77
N GLU A 489 2.02 -24.12 -5.36
CA GLU A 489 2.12 -24.88 -6.60
C GLU A 489 2.57 -24.01 -7.77
N ASP A 490 2.11 -22.76 -7.82
CA ASP A 490 2.52 -21.81 -8.86
C ASP A 490 3.98 -21.44 -8.76
N ILE A 491 4.45 -21.21 -7.54
CA ILE A 491 5.85 -20.94 -7.28
C ILE A 491 6.69 -22.15 -7.68
N ALA A 492 6.28 -23.37 -7.29
CA ALA A 492 6.97 -24.58 -7.68
C ALA A 492 7.03 -24.73 -9.21
N ALA A 493 5.94 -24.45 -9.92
CA ALA A 493 5.89 -24.52 -11.38
C ALA A 493 6.81 -23.49 -12.06
N VAL A 494 6.84 -22.24 -11.58
CA VAL A 494 7.69 -21.18 -12.13
C VAL A 494 9.18 -21.41 -11.81
N THR A 495 9.47 -21.96 -10.63
CA THR A 495 10.83 -22.16 -10.11
C THR A 495 11.37 -23.57 -10.31
N ASP A 496 10.66 -24.41 -11.08
CA ASP A 496 11.16 -25.72 -11.49
C ASP A 496 12.38 -25.56 -12.39
N ILE A 497 13.43 -26.34 -12.14
CA ILE A 497 14.71 -26.18 -12.87
C ILE A 497 14.69 -26.77 -14.28
N SER A 498 13.81 -27.73 -14.54
CA SER A 498 13.73 -28.45 -15.81
C SER A 498 12.70 -27.84 -16.76
N GLN A 499 11.59 -27.34 -16.21
CA GLN A 499 10.43 -26.88 -16.96
C GLN A 499 10.05 -25.42 -16.67
N GLY A 500 10.56 -24.85 -15.58
CA GLY A 500 10.22 -23.49 -15.16
C GLY A 500 10.91 -22.42 -16.00
N ASP A 501 10.18 -21.34 -16.25
CA ASP A 501 10.66 -20.22 -17.05
C ASP A 501 11.65 -19.31 -16.31
N LEU A 502 11.73 -19.42 -14.98
CA LEU A 502 12.56 -18.54 -14.13
C LEU A 502 14.05 -18.62 -14.48
N PHE A 503 14.63 -19.82 -14.53
CA PHE A 503 16.08 -19.96 -14.77
C PHE A 503 16.47 -19.58 -16.21
N ARG A 504 15.57 -19.80 -17.17
CA ARG A 504 15.76 -19.38 -18.57
C ARG A 504 15.73 -17.86 -18.68
N ASN A 505 14.69 -17.22 -18.13
CA ASN A 505 14.49 -15.78 -18.24
C ASN A 505 15.44 -15.00 -17.31
N GLY A 506 15.87 -15.62 -16.20
CA GLY A 506 16.83 -15.10 -15.24
C GLY A 506 18.29 -15.43 -15.54
N ARG A 507 18.61 -16.08 -16.67
CA ARG A 507 19.93 -16.64 -16.96
C ARG A 507 21.09 -15.65 -16.75
N TYR A 508 20.93 -14.41 -17.21
CA TYR A 508 21.95 -13.36 -17.08
C TYR A 508 22.34 -13.06 -15.63
N TYR A 509 21.39 -13.16 -14.70
CA TYR A 509 21.68 -12.96 -13.28
C TYR A 509 22.55 -14.11 -12.73
N PHE A 510 22.18 -15.35 -13.01
CA PHE A 510 22.91 -16.52 -12.52
C PHE A 510 24.29 -16.68 -13.17
N ASP A 511 24.37 -16.55 -14.50
CA ASP A 511 25.65 -16.54 -15.22
C ASP A 511 26.53 -15.37 -14.74
N GLY A 512 25.94 -14.23 -14.38
CA GLY A 512 26.67 -13.09 -13.81
C GLY A 512 27.37 -13.41 -12.48
N ILE A 513 26.67 -14.05 -11.55
CA ILE A 513 27.26 -14.51 -10.27
C ILE A 513 28.36 -15.53 -10.53
N TRP A 514 28.12 -16.49 -11.43
CA TRP A 514 29.08 -17.52 -11.76
C TRP A 514 30.36 -16.95 -12.38
N ASN A 515 30.23 -16.05 -13.34
CA ASN A 515 31.35 -15.40 -14.01
C ASN A 515 32.16 -14.54 -13.04
N GLN A 516 31.50 -13.90 -12.06
CA GLN A 516 32.17 -13.15 -11.01
C GLN A 516 32.93 -14.08 -10.05
N ALA A 517 32.34 -15.19 -9.64
CA ALA A 517 33.02 -16.22 -8.85
C ALA A 517 34.14 -16.94 -9.62
N SER A 518 34.22 -16.79 -10.95
CA SER A 518 35.33 -17.33 -11.75
C SER A 518 36.55 -16.40 -11.78
N GLN A 519 36.46 -15.21 -11.17
CA GLN A 519 37.55 -14.25 -11.05
C GLN A 519 38.41 -14.53 -9.80
N ASP A 520 39.42 -13.70 -9.58
CA ASP A 520 40.28 -13.79 -8.40
C ASP A 520 39.54 -13.52 -7.08
N PRO A 521 39.93 -14.19 -5.98
CA PRO A 521 40.89 -15.30 -5.92
C PRO A 521 40.33 -16.60 -6.54
N PRO A 522 41.19 -17.47 -7.11
CA PRO A 522 40.76 -18.71 -7.75
C PRO A 522 40.14 -19.70 -6.74
N GLY A 523 39.32 -20.63 -7.24
CA GLY A 523 38.70 -21.69 -6.45
C GLY A 523 37.31 -21.38 -5.87
N GLN A 524 36.82 -20.15 -6.07
CA GLN A 524 35.47 -19.75 -5.64
C GLN A 524 34.36 -20.58 -6.31
N THR A 525 34.45 -20.90 -7.60
CA THR A 525 33.47 -21.78 -8.28
C THR A 525 33.47 -23.20 -7.72
N ASP A 526 34.62 -23.72 -7.32
CA ASP A 526 34.75 -25.07 -6.76
C ASP A 526 34.08 -25.14 -5.39
N ILE A 527 34.25 -24.10 -4.57
CA ILE A 527 33.53 -23.94 -3.28
C ILE A 527 32.02 -23.89 -3.51
N LEU A 528 31.56 -23.10 -4.49
CA LEU A 528 30.14 -22.99 -4.81
C LEU A 528 29.56 -24.33 -5.27
N GLN A 529 30.29 -25.11 -6.07
CA GLN A 529 29.89 -26.46 -6.48
C GLN A 529 29.85 -27.42 -5.30
N ALA A 530 30.83 -27.36 -4.39
CA ALA A 530 30.84 -28.18 -3.18
C ALA A 530 29.69 -27.82 -2.22
N LEU A 531 29.32 -26.54 -2.11
CA LEU A 531 28.19 -26.10 -1.29
C LEU A 531 26.82 -26.44 -1.89
N ALA A 532 26.70 -26.50 -3.21
CA ALA A 532 25.41 -26.58 -3.88
C ALA A 532 24.56 -27.81 -3.47
N PRO A 533 25.11 -29.02 -3.26
CA PRO A 533 24.37 -30.19 -2.79
C PRO A 533 23.92 -30.12 -1.31
N HIS A 534 24.40 -29.13 -0.54
CA HIS A 534 24.21 -29.06 0.92
C HIS A 534 23.41 -27.81 1.33
N PRO A 535 22.06 -27.85 1.36
CA PRO A 535 21.22 -26.70 1.73
C PRO A 535 21.50 -26.13 3.13
N THR A 536 21.94 -26.97 4.05
CA THR A 536 22.33 -26.59 5.43
C THR A 536 23.74 -26.04 5.54
N GLY A 537 24.50 -26.04 4.44
CA GLY A 537 25.89 -25.62 4.40
C GLY A 537 26.90 -26.66 4.91
N LEU A 538 28.19 -26.30 4.79
CA LEU A 538 29.35 -27.11 5.17
C LEU A 538 30.26 -26.33 6.14
N THR A 539 30.97 -27.02 7.02
CA THR A 539 32.03 -26.40 7.83
C THR A 539 33.26 -26.09 7.00
N SER A 540 34.15 -25.23 7.49
CA SER A 540 35.43 -24.95 6.81
C SER A 540 36.29 -26.21 6.63
N GLU A 541 36.25 -27.16 7.59
CA GLU A 541 36.96 -28.44 7.48
C GLU A 541 36.36 -29.34 6.39
N GLU A 542 35.02 -29.42 6.31
CA GLU A 542 34.32 -30.16 5.27
C GLU A 542 34.65 -29.58 3.88
N LEU A 543 34.62 -28.25 3.73
CA LEU A 543 34.99 -27.57 2.48
C LEU A 543 36.44 -27.80 2.09
N GLN A 544 37.38 -27.70 3.03
CA GLN A 544 38.80 -27.96 2.75
C GLN A 544 39.04 -29.40 2.27
N SER A 545 38.24 -30.36 2.75
CA SER A 545 38.31 -31.75 2.33
C SER A 545 37.72 -31.99 0.93
N GLN A 546 36.67 -31.26 0.55
CA GLN A 546 36.02 -31.37 -0.76
C GLN A 546 36.72 -30.55 -1.85
N CYS A 547 37.40 -29.46 -1.46
CA CYS A 547 38.08 -28.55 -2.35
C CYS A 547 39.58 -28.44 -2.00
N PRO A 548 40.36 -29.55 -2.01
CA PRO A 548 41.75 -29.55 -1.58
C PRO A 548 42.67 -28.72 -2.50
N ASP A 549 42.26 -28.51 -3.74
CA ASP A 549 43.03 -27.79 -4.76
C ASP A 549 42.84 -26.26 -4.70
N VAL A 550 41.92 -25.77 -3.85
CA VAL A 550 41.71 -24.33 -3.67
C VAL A 550 42.91 -23.74 -2.92
N PRO A 551 43.69 -22.83 -3.54
CA PRO A 551 44.96 -22.38 -2.96
C PRO A 551 44.81 -21.62 -1.64
N ASP A 552 43.76 -20.82 -1.52
CA ASP A 552 43.42 -20.05 -0.31
C ASP A 552 41.91 -20.07 -0.10
N LEU A 553 41.45 -21.07 0.65
CA LEU A 553 40.03 -21.25 0.96
C LEU A 553 39.45 -20.06 1.72
N THR A 554 40.23 -19.45 2.62
CA THR A 554 39.75 -18.36 3.47
C THR A 554 39.53 -17.10 2.63
N ALA A 555 40.51 -16.74 1.79
CA ALA A 555 40.37 -15.59 0.91
C ALA A 555 39.22 -15.76 -0.10
N ALA A 556 39.01 -16.97 -0.62
CA ALA A 556 37.90 -17.27 -1.52
C ALA A 556 36.54 -17.17 -0.82
N LEU A 557 36.39 -17.72 0.39
CA LEU A 557 35.16 -17.61 1.19
C LEU A 557 34.86 -16.16 1.57
N ASP A 558 35.87 -15.41 2.01
CA ASP A 558 35.74 -13.98 2.34
C ASP A 558 35.31 -13.18 1.12
N THR A 559 35.80 -13.51 -0.07
CA THR A 559 35.39 -12.85 -1.33
C THR A 559 33.93 -13.16 -1.66
N LEU A 560 33.53 -14.44 -1.61
CA LEU A 560 32.14 -14.84 -1.84
C LEU A 560 31.17 -14.21 -0.82
N GLN A 561 31.59 -14.07 0.44
CA GLN A 561 30.77 -13.44 1.49
C GLN A 561 30.63 -11.94 1.25
N ARG A 562 31.73 -11.26 0.89
CA ARG A 562 31.69 -9.82 0.55
C ARG A 562 30.78 -9.53 -0.63
N HIS A 563 30.69 -10.45 -1.58
CA HIS A 563 29.77 -10.38 -2.71
C HIS A 563 28.36 -10.90 -2.39
N ASP A 564 28.00 -11.13 -1.13
CA ASP A 564 26.64 -11.58 -0.76
C ASP A 564 26.22 -12.90 -1.47
N VAL A 565 27.20 -13.76 -1.81
CA VAL A 565 26.94 -15.06 -2.45
C VAL A 565 26.82 -16.16 -1.39
N VAL A 566 27.70 -16.13 -0.38
CA VAL A 566 27.70 -17.07 0.74
C VAL A 566 27.60 -16.34 2.08
N HIS A 567 27.15 -17.05 3.11
CA HIS A 567 27.11 -16.54 4.47
C HIS A 567 27.47 -17.65 5.46
N GLN A 568 28.20 -17.29 6.52
CA GLN A 568 28.52 -18.21 7.60
C GLN A 568 27.49 -18.10 8.74
N THR A 569 26.85 -19.22 9.10
CA THR A 569 25.90 -19.29 10.22
C THR A 569 26.26 -20.51 11.06
N GLU A 570 26.45 -20.34 12.37
CA GLU A 570 26.80 -21.45 13.28
C GLU A 570 27.99 -22.28 12.76
N GLU A 571 29.05 -21.62 12.33
CA GLU A 571 30.27 -22.22 11.76
C GLU A 571 30.09 -22.93 10.39
N ARG A 572 28.89 -22.90 9.80
CA ARG A 572 28.62 -23.48 8.47
C ARG A 572 28.46 -22.41 7.40
N TRP A 573 29.13 -22.61 6.28
CA TRP A 573 29.03 -21.81 5.07
C TRP A 573 27.91 -22.31 4.19
N ARG A 574 27.05 -21.41 3.71
CA ARG A 574 25.96 -21.74 2.80
C ARG A 574 25.82 -20.69 1.70
N ILE A 575 25.35 -21.11 0.54
CA ILE A 575 24.89 -20.20 -0.51
C ILE A 575 23.63 -19.49 -0.01
N GLN A 576 23.64 -18.16 -0.04
CA GLN A 576 22.63 -17.35 0.63
C GLN A 576 21.28 -17.36 -0.10
N VAL A 577 21.33 -17.31 -1.43
CA VAL A 577 20.16 -17.33 -2.31
C VAL A 577 19.91 -18.78 -2.77
N GLU A 578 18.81 -19.37 -2.30
CA GLU A 578 18.45 -20.76 -2.58
C GLU A 578 18.27 -21.05 -4.08
N LEU A 579 17.72 -20.11 -4.85
CA LEU A 579 17.64 -20.26 -6.31
C LEU A 579 19.02 -20.34 -6.98
N CYS A 580 20.01 -19.58 -6.50
CA CYS A 580 21.39 -19.69 -6.98
C CYS A 580 21.96 -21.07 -6.65
N ARG A 581 21.74 -21.58 -5.43
CA ARG A 581 22.16 -22.92 -5.03
C ARG A 581 21.59 -23.99 -5.96
N ARG A 582 20.27 -23.95 -6.21
CA ARG A 582 19.58 -24.89 -7.12
C ARG A 582 20.15 -24.83 -8.53
N TRP A 583 20.39 -23.62 -9.04
CA TRP A 583 20.97 -23.41 -10.36
C TRP A 583 22.39 -23.99 -10.49
N ILE A 584 23.24 -23.78 -9.47
CA ILE A 584 24.60 -24.36 -9.45
C ILE A 584 24.53 -25.89 -9.38
N ALA A 585 23.66 -26.43 -8.52
CA ALA A 585 23.50 -27.88 -8.34
C ALA A 585 23.04 -28.60 -9.62
N ALA A 586 22.34 -27.93 -10.53
CA ALA A 586 21.93 -28.50 -11.81
C ALA A 586 23.00 -28.38 -12.92
N ARG A 587 24.06 -27.60 -12.68
CA ARG A 587 25.21 -27.47 -13.60
C ARG A 587 26.35 -28.42 -13.26
N ALA A 588 26.48 -28.78 -11.98
CA ALA A 588 27.42 -29.78 -11.48
C ALA A 588 26.94 -31.18 -11.88
#